data_AF-A0A495QX17-F1
#
_entry.id   AF-A0A495QX17-F1
#
_cell.length_a   1.000
_cell.length_b   1.000
_cell.length_c   1.000
_cell.angle_alpha   90.00
_cell.angle_beta   90.00
_cell.angle_gamma   90.00
#
_symmetry.space_group_name_H-M   'P 1'
#
loop_
_entity.id
_entity.type
_entity.pdbx_description
1 polymer ?
#
loop_
_entity_poly.entity_id
_entity_poly.type
_entity_poly.pdbx_seq_one_letter_code
_entity_poly.pdbx_strand_id
1 'polypeptide(L)'
;MISPSVAGAVSALQQQALGTRDTYELDRIDRALDELLRNTTDTITPARQRIRSAMGHAYEALERRRAIAPTVPLDRSDRGAIDTHYVVVETLEWLRTESRLTEGERTLLWNLAHGDDANTLAPGSGVPLPRMRERISRARRNAFTLWKGAVQAT
;
A
#
# COMPACT_ATOMS: atom_id res chain seq x y z
N MET A 1 6.67 -18.04 -36.91
CA MET A 1 6.55 -19.35 -36.25
C MET A 1 7.53 -19.42 -35.09
N ILE A 2 7.08 -19.77 -33.89
CA ILE A 2 7.95 -19.94 -32.71
C ILE A 2 8.56 -21.34 -32.75
N SER A 3 9.86 -21.47 -32.49
CA SER A 3 10.50 -22.78 -32.48
C SER A 3 10.01 -23.64 -31.31
N PRO A 4 9.84 -24.97 -31.49
CA PRO A 4 9.43 -25.87 -30.40
C PRO A 4 10.36 -25.81 -29.19
N SER A 5 11.65 -25.57 -29.45
CA SER A 5 12.67 -25.38 -28.42
C SER A 5 12.42 -24.13 -27.56
N VAL A 6 12.04 -23.02 -28.19
CA VAL A 6 11.66 -21.78 -27.49
C VAL A 6 10.36 -21.96 -26.71
N ALA A 7 9.34 -22.58 -27.30
CA ALA A 7 8.08 -22.85 -26.61
C ALA A 7 8.27 -23.73 -25.36
N GLY A 8 9.12 -24.76 -25.45
CA GLY A 8 9.48 -25.61 -24.32
C GLY A 8 10.27 -24.86 -23.24
N ALA A 9 11.19 -23.97 -23.62
CA ALA A 9 11.95 -23.14 -22.69
C ALA A 9 11.04 -22.17 -21.92
N VAL A 10 10.11 -21.50 -22.63
CA VAL A 10 9.12 -20.59 -22.02
C VAL A 10 8.22 -21.33 -21.04
N SER A 11 7.66 -22.47 -21.44
CA SER A 11 6.77 -23.26 -20.58
C SER A 11 7.47 -23.71 -19.30
N ALA A 12 8.73 -24.15 -19.40
CA ALA A 12 9.51 -24.56 -18.24
C ALA A 12 9.80 -23.41 -17.27
N LEU A 13 10.16 -22.23 -17.78
CA LEU A 13 10.38 -21.04 -16.95
C LEU A 13 9.10 -20.53 -16.29
N GLN A 14 7.96 -20.57 -16.99
CA GLN A 14 6.67 -20.21 -16.41
C GLN A 14 6.27 -21.16 -15.26
N GLN A 15 6.51 -22.47 -15.41
CA GLN A 15 6.28 -23.44 -14.33
C GLN A 15 7.21 -23.18 -13.13
N GLN A 16 8.47 -22.81 -13.38
CA GLN A 16 9.41 -22.42 -12.32
C GLN A 16 8.94 -21.16 -11.58
N ALA A 17 8.41 -20.16 -12.30
CA ALA A 17 7.88 -18.94 -11.70
C ALA A 17 6.70 -19.22 -10.75
N LEU A 18 5.80 -20.12 -11.13
CA LEU A 18 4.66 -20.52 -10.29
C LEU A 18 5.10 -21.23 -9.00
N GLY A 19 6.28 -21.87 -9.00
CA GLY A 19 6.80 -22.63 -7.86
C GLY A 19 7.63 -21.81 -6.88
N THR A 20 8.10 -20.62 -7.25
CA THR A 20 8.99 -19.82 -6.41
C THR A 20 8.26 -18.69 -5.67
N ARG A 21 8.73 -18.38 -4.46
CA ARG A 21 8.33 -17.19 -3.68
C ARG A 21 9.47 -16.19 -3.54
N ASP A 22 10.62 -16.50 -4.11
CA ASP A 22 11.78 -15.61 -4.10
C ASP A 22 11.59 -14.55 -5.19
N THR A 23 11.43 -13.30 -4.76
CA THR A 23 11.27 -12.14 -5.65
C THR A 23 12.48 -11.93 -6.56
N TYR A 24 13.69 -12.29 -6.11
CA TYR A 24 14.88 -12.21 -6.95
C TYR A 24 14.81 -13.22 -8.09
N GLU A 25 14.43 -14.46 -7.79
CA GLU A 25 14.28 -15.51 -8.79
C GLU A 25 13.13 -15.20 -9.76
N LEU A 26 12.03 -14.58 -9.30
CA LEU A 26 10.96 -14.09 -10.18
C LEU A 26 11.45 -13.02 -11.17
N ASP A 27 12.15 -11.97 -10.71
CA ASP A 27 12.70 -10.92 -11.61
C ASP A 27 13.75 -11.50 -12.58
N ARG A 28 14.48 -12.53 -12.14
CA ARG A 28 15.41 -13.26 -13.00
C ARG A 28 14.68 -14.06 -14.09
N ILE A 29 13.60 -14.75 -13.74
CA ILE A 29 12.80 -15.52 -14.68
C ILE A 29 12.12 -14.60 -15.70
N ASP A 30 11.53 -13.49 -15.26
CA ASP A 30 10.88 -12.52 -16.15
C ASP A 30 11.86 -11.99 -17.21
N ARG A 31 13.08 -11.61 -16.81
CA ARG A 31 14.11 -11.19 -17.77
C ARG A 31 14.58 -12.31 -18.69
N ALA A 32 14.66 -13.54 -18.20
CA ALA A 32 15.01 -14.69 -19.04
C ALA A 32 13.93 -14.96 -20.08
N LEU A 33 12.65 -14.78 -19.74
CA LEU A 33 11.54 -14.88 -20.68
C LEU A 33 11.64 -13.81 -21.77
N ASP A 34 11.92 -12.55 -21.41
CA ASP A 34 12.15 -11.48 -22.39
C ASP A 34 13.26 -11.82 -23.39
N GLU A 35 14.36 -12.39 -22.91
CA GLU A 35 15.49 -12.78 -23.76
C GLU A 35 15.11 -13.91 -24.73
N LEU A 36 14.34 -14.91 -24.27
CA LEU A 36 13.83 -15.99 -25.14
C LEU A 36 12.89 -15.45 -26.22
N LEU A 37 12.09 -14.43 -25.89
CA LEU A 37 11.15 -13.81 -26.81
C LEU A 37 11.82 -12.92 -27.86
N ARG A 38 13.09 -12.51 -27.67
CA ARG A 38 13.87 -11.77 -28.67
C ARG A 38 14.33 -12.65 -29.84
N ASN A 39 14.53 -13.95 -29.60
CA ASN A 39 15.07 -14.89 -30.60
C ASN A 39 14.21 -16.15 -30.72
N THR A 40 12.97 -15.95 -31.20
CA THR A 40 11.93 -17.00 -31.25
C THR A 40 12.07 -18.00 -32.39
N THR A 41 12.92 -17.72 -33.39
CA THR A 41 13.02 -18.52 -34.61
C THR A 41 14.17 -19.52 -34.61
N ASP A 42 15.11 -19.44 -33.67
CA ASP A 42 16.25 -20.36 -33.64
C ASP A 42 15.77 -21.78 -33.25
N THR A 43 16.03 -22.74 -34.13
CA THR A 43 15.65 -24.16 -34.01
C THR A 43 16.83 -25.04 -33.62
N ILE A 44 18.06 -24.51 -33.61
CA ILE A 44 19.29 -25.28 -33.41
C ILE A 44 19.55 -25.45 -31.92
N THR A 45 19.40 -24.38 -31.14
CA THR A 45 19.72 -24.41 -29.71
C THR A 45 18.65 -25.16 -28.91
N PRO A 46 18.99 -26.22 -28.15
CA PRO A 46 18.04 -26.96 -27.31
C PRO A 46 17.47 -26.14 -26.15
N ALA A 47 16.24 -26.46 -25.73
CA ALA A 47 15.51 -25.70 -24.72
C ALA A 47 16.30 -25.51 -23.41
N ARG A 48 16.93 -26.58 -22.90
CA ARG A 48 17.74 -26.52 -21.67
C ARG A 48 18.92 -25.56 -21.78
N GLN A 49 19.58 -25.52 -22.94
CA GLN A 49 20.71 -24.62 -23.17
C GLN A 49 20.23 -23.17 -23.25
N ARG A 50 19.10 -22.92 -23.93
CA ARG A 50 18.47 -21.60 -23.98
C ARG A 50 18.11 -21.08 -22.59
N ILE A 51 17.46 -21.91 -21.77
CA ILE A 51 17.11 -21.56 -20.39
C ILE A 51 18.37 -21.16 -19.61
N ARG A 52 19.44 -21.97 -19.70
CA ARG A 52 20.69 -21.69 -19.01
C ARG A 52 21.29 -20.36 -19.43
N SER A 53 21.37 -20.10 -20.74
CA SER A 53 21.91 -18.84 -21.28
C SER A 53 21.05 -17.65 -20.88
N ALA A 54 19.73 -17.73 -21.04
CA ALA A 54 18.81 -16.65 -20.69
C ALA A 54 18.84 -16.33 -19.19
N MET A 55 18.83 -17.35 -18.33
CA MET A 55 18.97 -17.17 -16.88
C MET A 55 20.35 -16.64 -16.46
N GLY A 56 21.40 -16.94 -17.24
CA GLY A 56 22.75 -16.39 -17.07
C GLY A 56 22.80 -14.90 -17.42
N HIS A 57 22.26 -14.52 -18.58
CA HIS A 57 22.17 -13.12 -18.99
C HIS A 57 21.29 -12.29 -18.04
N ALA A 58 20.17 -12.86 -17.59
CA ALA A 58 19.29 -12.23 -16.60
C ALA A 58 20.03 -11.97 -15.27
N TYR A 59 20.84 -12.93 -14.81
CA TYR A 59 21.69 -12.78 -13.64
C TYR A 59 22.70 -11.63 -13.81
N GLU A 60 23.44 -11.61 -14.92
CA GLU A 60 24.41 -10.54 -15.19
C GLU A 60 23.76 -9.14 -15.25
N ALA A 61 22.56 -9.05 -15.83
CA ALA A 61 21.80 -7.81 -15.88
C ALA A 61 21.38 -7.33 -14.47
N LEU A 62 20.93 -8.27 -13.63
CA LEU A 62 20.57 -8.02 -12.22
C LEU A 62 21.77 -7.55 -11.40
N GLU A 63 22.91 -8.23 -11.51
CA GLU A 63 24.14 -7.86 -10.80
C GLU A 63 24.65 -6.48 -11.26
N ARG A 64 24.59 -6.19 -12.55
CA ARG A 64 24.94 -4.85 -13.07
C ARG A 64 24.03 -3.77 -12.51
N ARG A 65 22.72 -4.02 -12.42
CA ARG A 65 21.76 -3.08 -11.80
C ARG A 65 22.10 -2.84 -10.33
N ARG A 66 22.43 -3.91 -9.60
CA ARG A 66 22.81 -3.82 -8.18
C ARG A 66 24.11 -3.04 -7.98
N ALA A 67 25.07 -3.17 -8.89
CA ALA A 67 26.30 -2.39 -8.87
C ALA A 67 26.04 -0.89 -9.12
N ILE A 68 25.08 -0.54 -10.00
CA ILE A 68 24.70 0.84 -10.30
C ILE A 68 23.89 1.48 -9.15
N ALA A 69 22.92 0.73 -8.62
CA ALA A 69 22.03 1.18 -7.57
C ALA A 69 21.97 0.09 -6.49
N PRO A 70 22.87 0.14 -5.49
CA PRO A 70 22.86 -0.82 -4.39
C PRO A 70 21.53 -0.81 -3.66
N THR A 71 20.99 -1.99 -3.38
CA THR A 71 19.83 -2.16 -2.52
C THR A 71 20.21 -1.76 -1.10
N VAL A 72 19.82 -0.55 -0.69
CA VAL A 72 19.89 -0.14 0.73
C VAL A 72 18.69 -0.78 1.43
N PRO A 73 18.89 -1.47 2.57
CA PRO A 73 17.77 -1.90 3.40
C PRO A 73 16.92 -0.67 3.69
N LEU A 74 15.65 -0.70 3.30
CA LEU A 74 14.70 0.28 3.80
C LEU A 74 14.73 0.15 5.32
N ASP A 75 15.11 1.23 5.99
CA ASP A 75 14.93 1.31 7.43
C ASP A 75 13.45 1.00 7.70
N ARG A 76 13.17 0.00 8.54
CA ARG A 76 11.81 -0.47 8.86
C ARG A 76 11.03 0.56 9.70
N SER A 77 11.36 1.83 9.55
CA SER A 77 10.63 2.99 10.07
C SER A 77 9.42 3.33 9.20
N ASP A 78 9.18 2.62 8.09
CA ASP A 78 7.86 2.49 7.48
C ASP A 78 6.91 1.75 8.45
N ARG A 79 6.52 2.46 9.52
CA ARG A 79 5.15 2.34 10.02
C ARG A 79 4.31 2.59 8.78
N GLY A 80 3.76 1.54 8.19
CA GLY A 80 2.92 1.63 7.00
C GLY A 80 2.05 2.86 7.16
N ALA A 81 2.20 3.83 6.25
CA ALA A 81 1.49 5.08 6.35
C ALA A 81 0.01 4.71 6.45
N ILE A 82 -0.56 4.86 7.66
CA ILE A 82 -1.99 4.66 7.83
C ILE A 82 -2.57 5.71 6.90
N ASP A 83 -3.24 5.25 5.84
CA ASP A 83 -3.91 6.14 4.92
C ASP A 83 -4.74 7.08 5.80
N THR A 84 -4.43 8.37 5.75
CA THR A 84 -5.04 9.35 6.64
C THR A 84 -6.57 9.36 6.45
N HIS A 85 -7.04 8.93 5.26
CA HIS A 85 -8.45 8.74 4.96
C HIS A 85 -9.06 7.58 5.78
N TYR A 86 -8.30 6.53 6.10
CA TYR A 86 -8.79 5.42 6.92
C TYR A 86 -9.09 5.86 8.35
N VAL A 87 -8.22 6.69 8.93
CA VAL A 87 -8.43 7.27 10.28
C VAL A 87 -9.69 8.15 10.31
N VAL A 88 -9.93 8.92 9.25
CA VAL A 88 -11.15 9.74 9.14
C VAL A 88 -12.40 8.86 9.06
N VAL A 89 -12.38 7.80 8.25
CA VAL A 89 -13.51 6.86 8.12
C VAL A 89 -13.80 6.17 9.45
N GLU A 90 -12.79 5.65 10.15
CA GLU A 90 -12.98 5.04 11.48
C GLU A 90 -13.50 6.04 12.50
N THR A 91 -13.01 7.28 12.47
CA THR A 91 -13.48 8.35 13.34
C THR A 91 -14.96 8.66 13.08
N LEU A 92 -15.36 8.79 11.81
CA LEU A 92 -16.74 9.07 11.43
C LEU A 92 -17.68 7.92 11.80
N GLU A 93 -17.27 6.67 11.60
CA GLU A 93 -18.06 5.50 11.98
C GLU A 93 -18.21 5.39 13.51
N TRP A 94 -17.15 5.67 14.26
CA TRP A 94 -17.21 5.71 15.71
C TRP A 94 -18.13 6.83 16.21
N LEU A 95 -18.04 8.05 15.64
CA LEU A 95 -18.95 9.16 15.98
C LEU A 95 -20.42 8.82 15.71
N ARG A 96 -20.69 8.04 14.66
CA ARG A 96 -22.04 7.58 14.29
C ARG A 96 -22.61 6.59 15.30
N THR A 97 -21.78 5.72 15.85
CA THR A 97 -22.22 4.56 16.65
C THR A 97 -22.11 4.77 18.16
N GLU A 98 -21.26 5.71 18.63
CA GLU A 98 -21.08 5.98 20.06
C GLU A 98 -22.34 6.63 20.67
N SER A 99 -23.01 5.85 21.52
CA SER A 99 -24.26 6.23 22.18
C SER A 99 -24.10 7.29 23.28
N ARG A 100 -22.89 7.41 23.87
CA ARG A 100 -22.64 8.32 25.00
C ARG A 100 -22.38 9.77 24.58
N LEU A 101 -22.26 10.03 23.29
CA LEU A 101 -22.18 11.40 22.76
C LEU A 101 -23.58 12.01 22.65
N THR A 102 -23.73 13.24 23.09
CA THR A 102 -24.94 14.02 22.83
C THR A 102 -25.05 14.35 21.33
N GLU A 103 -26.27 14.58 20.85
CA GLU A 103 -26.49 14.93 19.43
C GLU A 103 -25.72 16.19 19.03
N GLY A 104 -25.71 17.23 19.89
CA GLY A 104 -24.96 18.45 19.63
C GLY A 104 -23.44 18.24 19.58
N GLU A 105 -22.88 17.35 20.41
CA GLU A 105 -21.46 16.99 20.33
C GLU A 105 -21.15 16.17 19.07
N ARG A 106 -22.04 15.25 18.71
CA ARG A 106 -21.91 14.43 17.50
C ARG A 106 -21.89 15.31 16.25
N THR A 107 -22.88 16.18 16.08
CA THR A 107 -22.92 17.12 14.95
C THR A 107 -21.68 18.01 14.91
N LEU A 108 -21.24 18.53 16.06
CA LEU A 108 -20.06 19.38 16.15
C LEU A 108 -18.78 18.65 15.72
N LEU A 109 -18.55 17.44 16.24
CA LEU A 109 -17.37 16.63 15.91
C LEU A 109 -17.40 16.13 14.46
N TRP A 110 -18.58 15.83 13.93
CA TRP A 110 -18.78 15.45 12.53
C TRP A 110 -18.34 16.56 11.58
N ASN A 111 -18.80 17.80 11.82
CA ASN A 111 -18.40 18.95 11.00
C ASN A 111 -16.89 19.20 11.07
N LEU A 112 -16.29 19.10 12.26
CA LEU A 112 -14.84 19.21 12.42
C LEU A 112 -14.07 18.12 11.64
N ALA A 113 -14.59 16.90 11.57
CA ALA A 113 -13.99 15.81 10.80
C ALA A 113 -14.08 16.04 9.28
N HIS A 114 -15.05 16.85 8.82
CA HIS A 114 -15.19 17.27 7.42
C HIS A 114 -14.39 18.55 7.09
N GLY A 115 -13.61 19.07 8.04
CA GLY A 115 -12.72 20.21 7.82
C GLY A 115 -13.28 21.57 8.25
N ASP A 116 -14.48 21.61 8.85
CA ASP A 116 -14.96 22.85 9.46
C ASP A 116 -14.10 23.26 10.65
N ASP A 117 -14.06 24.57 10.92
CA ASP A 117 -13.34 25.14 12.05
C ASP A 117 -14.26 26.04 12.91
N ALA A 118 -13.70 26.61 13.98
CA ALA A 118 -14.48 27.47 14.85
C ALA A 118 -14.99 28.74 14.14
N ASN A 119 -14.30 29.22 13.10
CA ASN A 119 -14.68 30.39 12.34
C ASN A 119 -15.86 30.10 11.40
N THR A 120 -15.89 28.91 10.79
CA THR A 120 -17.01 28.49 9.92
C THR A 120 -18.26 28.15 10.74
N LEU A 121 -18.10 27.56 11.92
CA LEU A 121 -19.21 27.07 12.73
C LEU A 121 -19.87 28.14 13.62
N ALA A 122 -19.11 29.15 14.06
CA ALA A 122 -19.61 30.18 14.98
C ALA A 122 -20.79 31.00 14.41
N PRO A 123 -20.75 31.51 13.17
CA PRO A 123 -21.86 32.27 12.58
C PRO A 123 -23.12 31.43 12.42
N GLY A 124 -23.01 30.21 11.87
CA GLY A 124 -24.15 29.31 11.65
C GLY A 124 -24.84 28.84 12.93
N SER A 125 -24.12 28.88 14.06
CA SER A 125 -24.65 28.52 15.38
C SER A 125 -25.12 29.73 16.20
N GLY A 126 -24.90 30.96 15.73
CA GLY A 126 -25.21 32.18 16.49
C GLY A 126 -24.38 32.35 17.77
N VAL A 127 -23.15 31.81 17.81
CA VAL A 127 -22.31 31.78 19.03
C VAL A 127 -21.02 32.57 18.80
N PRO A 128 -20.54 33.37 19.78
CA PRO A 128 -19.24 34.03 19.67
C PRO A 128 -18.08 33.05 19.47
N LEU A 129 -17.12 33.42 18.61
CA LEU A 129 -15.95 32.58 18.28
C LEU A 129 -15.21 32.01 19.51
N PRO A 130 -14.94 32.78 20.59
CA PRO A 130 -14.30 32.22 21.79
C PRO A 130 -15.11 31.09 22.43
N ARG A 131 -16.44 31.23 22.45
CA ARG A 131 -17.35 30.20 22.99
C ARG A 131 -17.42 28.98 22.08
N MET A 132 -17.36 29.15 20.76
CA MET A 132 -17.29 28.02 19.83
C MET A 132 -16.00 27.22 20.02
N ARG A 133 -14.84 27.89 20.15
CA ARG A 133 -13.56 27.23 20.46
C ARG A 133 -13.62 26.44 21.76
N GLU A 134 -14.26 27.01 22.80
CA GLU A 134 -14.46 26.35 24.08
C GLU A 134 -15.34 25.08 23.95
N ARG A 135 -16.45 25.17 23.20
CA ARG A 135 -17.33 24.03 22.90
C ARG A 135 -16.58 22.92 22.16
N ILE A 136 -15.84 23.26 21.11
CA ILE A 136 -15.01 22.31 20.35
C ILE A 136 -14.01 21.60 21.27
N SER A 137 -13.35 22.37 22.14
CA SER A 137 -12.34 21.83 23.06
C SER A 137 -12.96 20.85 24.07
N ARG A 138 -14.14 21.18 24.60
CA ARG A 138 -14.90 20.31 25.53
C ARG A 138 -15.38 19.04 24.83
N ALA A 139 -15.99 19.15 23.65
CA ALA A 139 -16.48 18.02 22.87
C ALA A 139 -15.34 17.05 22.50
N ARG A 140 -14.20 17.57 22.02
CA ARG A 140 -13.01 16.74 21.73
C ARG A 140 -12.49 16.02 22.95
N ARG A 141 -12.42 16.70 24.10
CA ARG A 141 -11.95 16.08 25.35
C ARG A 141 -12.88 14.95 25.79
N ASN A 142 -14.19 15.18 25.77
CA ASN A 142 -15.18 14.16 26.11
C ASN A 142 -15.06 12.95 25.17
N ALA A 143 -15.07 13.19 23.86
CA ALA A 143 -14.93 12.14 22.85
C ALA A 143 -13.64 11.32 23.03
N PHE A 144 -12.51 11.99 23.29
CA PHE A 144 -11.25 11.30 23.55
C PHE A 144 -11.30 10.39 24.79
N THR A 145 -11.95 10.84 25.87
CA THR A 145 -12.16 10.02 27.07
C THR A 145 -13.04 8.80 26.77
N LEU A 146 -14.13 8.97 26.02
CA LEU A 146 -15.02 7.87 25.65
C LEU A 146 -14.33 6.84 24.76
N TRP A 147 -13.59 7.29 23.75
CA TRP A 147 -12.82 6.45 22.83
C TRP A 147 -11.75 5.64 23.57
N LYS A 148 -10.96 6.29 24.43
CA LYS A 148 -9.94 5.61 25.23
C LYS A 148 -10.56 4.54 26.14
N GLY A 149 -11.72 4.81 26.74
CA GLY A 149 -12.45 3.84 27.54
C GLY A 149 -12.96 2.64 26.72
N ALA A 150 -13.38 2.85 25.47
CA ALA A 150 -13.82 1.77 24.58
C ALA A 150 -12.65 0.86 24.14
N VAL A 151 -11.51 1.46 23.78
CA VAL A 151 -10.29 0.72 23.39
C VAL A 151 -9.73 -0.12 24.53
N GLN A 152 -9.85 0.34 25.78
CA GLN A 152 -9.38 -0.41 26.96
C GLN A 152 -10.34 -1.52 27.41
N ALA A 153 -11.58 -1.53 26.92
CA ALA A 153 -12.59 -2.55 27.24
C ALA A 153 -12.64 -3.70 26.21
N THR A 154 -11.83 -3.63 25.16
CA THR A 154 -11.69 -4.63 24.09
C THR A 154 -10.39 -5.40 24.26
#